data_AF-A0A5C9BRR9-F1
#
_entry.id   AF-A0A5C9BRR9-F1
#
_cell.length_a   1.000
_cell.length_b   1.000
_cell.length_c   1.000
_cell.angle_alpha   90.00
_cell.angle_beta   90.00
_cell.angle_gamma   90.00
#
_symmetry.space_group_name_H-M   'P 1'
#
loop_
_entity.id
_entity.type
_entity.pdbx_description
1 polymer ?
#
loop_
_entity_poly.entity_id
_entity_poly.type
_entity_poly.pdbx_seq_one_letter_code
_entity_poly.pdbx_strand_id
1 'polypeptide(L)'
;MSLSDVGRDAKMPWQVDGRKWHLVDRVAHNGRPCRWEGVALERVIEFLESAPEPTPVSKAIKSSDAKLASLPSKLRGKITTGAALKQQQDERGSAALLNPTARLTANWGERSVVEVVGPDASRGWFLHALTGDEWLLTLKFRVPENMFQQKSLAGALKLKPVDDIREIEAYGRSDRVRVKEVSGSWQEVTITVHWLREIDSPEFWKFLDDAKQSYLRKAGRRRKGAR
;
A
#
# COMPACT_ATOMS: atom_id res chain seq x y z
N MET A 1 29.73 -33.28 -25.52
CA MET A 1 28.66 -32.70 -24.66
C MET A 1 29.21 -32.67 -23.24
N SER A 2 29.34 -31.47 -22.66
CA SER A 2 29.83 -31.30 -21.29
C SER A 2 28.67 -31.46 -20.30
N LEU A 3 28.92 -32.06 -19.13
CA LEU A 3 27.95 -32.17 -18.04
C LEU A 3 27.47 -30.77 -17.54
N SER A 4 28.19 -29.71 -17.91
CA SER A 4 27.88 -28.32 -17.59
C SER A 4 26.79 -27.68 -18.46
N ASP A 5 26.26 -28.39 -19.46
CA ASP A 5 25.24 -27.87 -20.38
C ASP A 5 23.82 -28.35 -20.07
N VAL A 6 23.65 -29.21 -19.06
CA VAL A 6 22.32 -29.67 -18.60
C VAL A 6 21.81 -28.70 -17.54
N GLY A 7 20.84 -27.86 -17.90
CA GLY A 7 20.08 -27.04 -16.95
C GLY A 7 20.15 -25.52 -17.13
N ARG A 8 20.91 -24.99 -18.10
CA ARG A 8 20.96 -23.52 -18.34
C ARG A 8 19.63 -22.93 -18.83
N ASP A 9 18.80 -23.74 -19.50
CA ASP A 9 17.50 -23.30 -20.05
C ASP A 9 16.29 -23.84 -19.26
N ALA A 10 16.53 -24.47 -18.11
CA ALA A 10 15.46 -25.00 -17.27
C ALA A 10 14.76 -23.83 -16.55
N LYS A 11 13.54 -23.50 -16.98
CA LYS A 11 12.68 -22.55 -16.26
C LYS A 11 12.33 -23.12 -14.89
N MET A 12 12.54 -22.32 -13.86
CA MET A 12 12.16 -22.67 -12.50
C MET A 12 10.64 -22.63 -12.32
N PRO A 13 10.04 -23.34 -11.34
CA PRO A 13 8.58 -23.38 -11.15
C PRO A 13 7.92 -21.99 -11.08
N TRP A 14 8.55 -21.04 -10.39
CA TRP A 14 8.08 -19.65 -10.30
C TRP A 14 8.20 -18.86 -11.62
N GLN A 15 9.06 -19.28 -12.54
CA GLN A 15 9.15 -18.69 -13.89
C GLN A 15 8.18 -19.33 -14.88
N VAL A 16 7.69 -20.54 -14.59
CA VAL A 16 6.68 -21.24 -15.41
C VAL A 16 5.29 -20.76 -15.06
N ASP A 17 4.92 -20.84 -13.78
CA ASP A 17 3.64 -20.37 -13.25
C ASP A 17 3.86 -19.73 -11.88
N GLY A 18 4.35 -18.48 -11.90
CA GLY A 18 4.63 -17.71 -10.70
C GLY A 18 3.40 -17.53 -9.82
N ARG A 19 2.22 -17.29 -10.41
CA ARG A 19 0.99 -17.10 -9.63
C ARG A 19 0.65 -18.37 -8.86
N LYS A 20 0.61 -19.53 -9.52
CA LYS A 20 0.37 -20.81 -8.82
C LYS A 20 1.48 -21.12 -7.82
N TRP A 21 2.73 -20.85 -8.16
CA TRP A 21 3.86 -21.02 -7.25
C TRP A 21 3.63 -20.26 -5.94
N HIS A 22 3.37 -18.95 -6.01
CA HIS A 22 3.21 -18.14 -4.80
C HIS A 22 1.91 -18.44 -4.05
N LEU A 23 0.82 -18.84 -4.72
CA LEU A 23 -0.48 -19.03 -4.08
C LEU A 23 -0.72 -20.46 -3.58
N VAL A 24 -0.04 -21.46 -4.15
CA VAL A 24 -0.28 -22.88 -3.85
C VAL A 24 1.03 -23.64 -3.60
N ASP A 25 1.94 -23.65 -4.58
CA ASP A 25 3.07 -24.60 -4.60
C ASP A 25 4.32 -24.12 -3.81
N ARG A 26 4.26 -22.95 -3.19
CA ARG A 26 5.38 -22.27 -2.52
C ARG A 26 6.02 -23.12 -1.42
N VAL A 27 7.34 -22.99 -1.33
CA VAL A 27 8.16 -23.61 -0.29
C VAL A 27 8.94 -22.53 0.44
N ALA A 28 8.99 -22.61 1.77
CA ALA A 28 9.71 -21.68 2.60
C ALA A 28 11.24 -21.81 2.44
N HIS A 29 11.98 -20.81 2.89
CA HIS A 29 13.45 -20.80 2.82
C HIS A 29 14.11 -21.98 3.56
N ASN A 30 13.45 -22.52 4.58
CA ASN A 30 13.88 -23.70 5.31
C ASN A 30 13.47 -25.03 4.65
N GLY A 31 12.90 -24.99 3.44
CA GLY A 31 12.45 -26.17 2.69
C GLY A 31 11.11 -26.75 3.14
N ARG A 32 10.47 -26.17 4.16
CA ARG A 32 9.16 -26.63 4.66
C ARG A 32 8.01 -26.01 3.85
N PRO A 33 6.81 -26.64 3.86
CA PRO A 33 5.62 -26.02 3.30
C PRO A 33 5.30 -24.70 4.00
N CYS A 34 4.93 -23.68 3.23
CA CYS A 34 4.39 -22.45 3.82
C CYS A 34 2.99 -22.72 4.41
N ARG A 35 2.72 -22.15 5.57
CA ARG A 35 1.52 -22.36 6.39
C ARG A 35 0.57 -21.16 6.42
N TRP A 36 1.04 -19.97 6.04
CA TRP A 36 0.16 -18.81 5.82
C TRP A 36 -0.78 -19.06 4.63
N GLU A 37 -1.93 -18.40 4.63
CA GLU A 37 -3.04 -18.63 3.69
C GLU A 37 -2.81 -17.94 2.34
N GLY A 38 -2.73 -18.71 1.26
CA GLY A 38 -2.46 -18.21 -0.10
C GLY A 38 -3.48 -17.16 -0.57
N VAL A 39 -4.74 -17.35 -0.19
CA VAL A 39 -5.86 -16.47 -0.54
C VAL A 39 -5.67 -15.05 0.00
N ALA A 40 -4.95 -14.86 1.11
CA ALA A 40 -4.64 -13.54 1.64
C ALA A 40 -3.82 -12.71 0.64
N LEU A 41 -2.80 -13.31 0.01
CA LEU A 41 -2.01 -12.66 -1.03
C LEU A 41 -2.85 -12.40 -2.29
N GLU A 42 -3.62 -13.40 -2.72
CA GLU A 42 -4.48 -13.28 -3.91
C GLU A 42 -5.43 -12.10 -3.82
N ARG A 43 -6.16 -11.97 -2.70
CA ARG A 43 -7.13 -10.88 -2.49
C ARG A 43 -6.46 -9.50 -2.47
N VAL A 44 -5.27 -9.39 -1.89
CA VAL A 44 -4.48 -8.15 -1.91
C VAL A 44 -4.08 -7.78 -3.33
N ILE A 45 -3.53 -8.73 -4.11
CA ILE A 45 -3.10 -8.45 -5.48
C ILE A 45 -4.28 -8.12 -6.38
N GLU A 46 -5.40 -8.85 -6.28
CA GLU A 46 -6.63 -8.53 -7.03
C GLU A 46 -7.12 -7.11 -6.76
N PHE A 47 -7.13 -6.68 -5.49
CA PHE A 47 -7.50 -5.30 -5.13
C PHE A 47 -6.52 -4.27 -5.72
N LEU A 48 -5.23 -4.59 -5.76
CA LEU A 48 -4.22 -3.67 -6.29
C LEU A 48 -4.29 -3.54 -7.81
N GLU A 49 -4.52 -4.65 -8.53
CA GLU A 49 -4.66 -4.69 -9.98
C GLU A 49 -6.02 -4.19 -10.48
N SER A 50 -7.05 -4.17 -9.61
CA SER A 50 -8.35 -3.61 -9.94
C SER A 50 -8.23 -2.15 -10.38
N ALA A 51 -9.07 -1.75 -11.33
CA ALA A 51 -9.17 -0.33 -11.68
C ALA A 51 -9.51 0.49 -10.42
N PRO A 52 -9.02 1.73 -10.30
CA PRO A 52 -9.69 2.67 -9.42
C PRO A 52 -11.11 2.84 -9.97
N GLU A 53 -12.10 2.24 -9.31
CA GLU A 53 -13.49 2.57 -9.59
C GLU A 53 -13.64 4.10 -9.48
N PRO A 54 -14.31 4.78 -10.42
CA PRO A 54 -14.57 6.19 -10.29
C PRO A 54 -15.38 6.37 -9.01
N THR A 55 -14.73 6.87 -7.96
CA THR A 55 -15.42 7.19 -6.73
C THR A 55 -16.59 8.10 -7.10
N PRO A 56 -17.85 7.75 -6.77
CA PRO A 56 -18.89 8.73 -6.84
C PRO A 56 -18.48 9.80 -5.83
N VAL A 57 -18.03 10.95 -6.34
CA VAL A 57 -17.82 12.16 -5.54
C VAL A 57 -19.11 12.34 -4.79
N SER A 58 -19.08 12.03 -3.49
CA SER A 58 -20.21 12.20 -2.59
C SER A 58 -20.75 13.58 -2.87
N LYS A 59 -21.96 13.63 -3.46
CA LYS A 59 -22.62 14.86 -3.84
C LYS A 59 -22.49 15.80 -2.66
N ALA A 60 -21.88 16.94 -2.92
CA ALA A 60 -21.81 18.06 -1.99
C ALA A 60 -23.11 18.14 -1.21
N ILE A 61 -23.02 17.97 0.12
CA ILE A 61 -24.08 18.39 1.02
C ILE A 61 -24.21 19.88 0.76
N LYS A 62 -25.27 20.25 0.02
CA LYS A 62 -25.65 21.62 -0.21
C LYS A 62 -25.86 22.26 1.15
N SER A 63 -25.24 23.43 1.31
CA SER A 63 -25.52 24.44 2.30
C SER A 63 -27.00 24.47 2.71
N SER A 64 -27.29 24.15 3.97
CA SER A 64 -28.39 24.80 4.68
C SER A 64 -27.81 25.99 5.41
N ASP A 65 -27.66 27.08 4.68
CA ASP A 65 -27.48 28.41 5.24
C ASP A 65 -28.82 28.83 5.88
N ALA A 66 -28.95 28.59 7.17
CA ALA A 66 -29.97 29.21 7.99
C ALA A 66 -29.53 29.20 9.45
N LYS A 67 -29.38 30.41 10.00
CA LYS A 67 -29.31 30.76 11.42
C LYS A 67 -27.90 30.91 12.02
N LEU A 68 -27.24 32.02 11.66
CA LEU A 68 -26.48 32.80 12.63
C LEU A 68 -26.61 34.31 12.38
N ALA A 69 -27.86 34.79 12.26
CA ALA A 69 -28.18 36.19 12.41
C ALA A 69 -28.64 36.45 13.85
N SER A 70 -27.67 36.56 14.77
CA SER A 70 -27.83 37.33 16.02
C SER A 70 -26.47 37.46 16.69
N LEU A 71 -25.79 38.61 16.52
CA LEU A 71 -24.86 39.21 17.48
C LEU A 71 -24.49 40.65 17.01
N PRO A 72 -24.30 41.61 17.93
CA PRO A 72 -24.54 43.03 17.69
C PRO A 72 -23.41 43.79 16.96
N SER A 73 -23.83 44.91 16.37
CA SER A 73 -23.15 45.82 15.44
C SER A 73 -22.05 46.72 16.04
N LYS A 74 -21.15 46.21 16.88
CA LYS A 74 -20.03 47.00 17.40
C LYS A 74 -18.70 46.30 17.18
N LEU A 75 -18.08 46.58 16.03
CA LEU A 75 -16.62 46.69 15.79
C LEU A 75 -16.39 46.84 14.28
N ARG A 76 -16.94 47.90 13.68
CA ARG A 76 -16.55 48.32 12.33
C ARG A 76 -15.28 49.16 12.48
N GLY A 77 -14.13 48.51 12.31
CA GLY A 77 -12.83 49.16 12.46
C GLY A 77 -11.72 48.38 11.76
N LYS A 78 -11.38 48.84 10.56
CA LYS A 78 -10.06 48.72 9.90
C LYS A 78 -9.48 47.29 9.78
N ILE A 79 -9.66 46.68 8.62
CA ILE A 79 -8.65 45.76 8.09
C ILE A 79 -8.37 46.13 6.64
N THR A 80 -7.23 46.80 6.48
CA THR A 80 -6.49 47.00 5.24
C THR A 80 -6.01 45.64 4.74
N THR A 81 -5.87 45.54 3.41
CA THR A 81 -4.90 44.70 2.68
C THR A 81 -5.51 43.52 1.92
N GLY A 82 -5.62 43.72 0.60
CA GLY A 82 -5.87 42.69 -0.41
C GLY A 82 -4.73 41.69 -0.60
N ALA A 83 -4.23 41.11 0.50
CA ALA A 83 -3.26 40.02 0.51
C ALA A 83 -3.89 38.67 0.92
N ALA A 84 -5.14 38.65 1.39
CA ALA A 84 -5.82 37.43 1.85
C ALA A 84 -6.60 36.67 0.76
N LEU A 85 -6.71 37.21 -0.46
CA LEU A 85 -7.44 36.57 -1.57
C LEU A 85 -6.55 35.75 -2.52
N LYS A 86 -5.21 35.79 -2.36
CA LYS A 86 -4.28 35.02 -3.19
C LYS A 86 -3.84 33.68 -2.60
N GLN A 87 -3.94 33.50 -1.28
CA GLN A 87 -3.51 32.25 -0.63
C GLN A 87 -4.60 31.16 -0.60
N GLN A 88 -5.86 31.47 -0.95
CA GLN A 88 -6.94 30.48 -1.03
C GLN A 88 -7.11 29.84 -2.42
N GLN A 89 -6.38 30.31 -3.44
CA GLN A 89 -6.40 29.72 -4.79
C GLN A 89 -5.23 28.76 -5.06
N ASP A 90 -4.17 28.76 -4.25
CA ASP A 90 -3.01 27.89 -4.46
C ASP A 90 -3.11 26.51 -3.77
N GLU A 91 -3.96 26.35 -2.74
CA GLU A 91 -4.14 25.05 -2.06
C GLU A 91 -5.24 24.16 -2.68
N ARG A 92 -5.94 24.66 -3.69
CA ARG A 92 -6.92 23.90 -4.51
C ARG A 92 -6.39 23.50 -5.90
N GLY A 93 -5.09 23.67 -6.12
CA GLY A 93 -4.39 23.38 -7.37
C GLY A 93 -3.50 22.16 -7.27
N SER A 94 -4.11 20.98 -7.42
CA SER A 94 -3.59 19.76 -8.08
C SER A 94 -3.94 18.51 -7.27
N ALA A 95 -5.24 18.22 -7.23
CA ALA A 95 -5.65 16.87 -7.57
C ALA A 95 -5.09 16.61 -8.97
N ALA A 96 -3.81 16.21 -9.06
CA ALA A 96 -3.31 15.52 -10.23
C ALA A 96 -4.26 14.36 -10.38
N LEU A 97 -5.24 14.52 -11.28
CA LEU A 97 -6.20 13.49 -11.62
C LEU A 97 -5.35 12.24 -11.81
N LEU A 98 -5.55 11.25 -10.93
CA LEU A 98 -4.91 9.95 -11.11
C LEU A 98 -5.17 9.60 -12.56
N ASN A 99 -4.11 9.39 -13.34
CA ASN A 99 -4.28 9.03 -14.75
C ASN A 99 -5.25 7.84 -14.76
N PRO A 100 -6.43 7.92 -15.41
CA PRO A 100 -7.45 6.88 -15.31
C PRO A 100 -6.97 5.51 -15.84
N THR A 101 -5.83 5.48 -16.55
CA THR A 101 -5.14 4.26 -16.99
C THR A 101 -3.94 3.86 -16.14
N ALA A 102 -3.57 4.61 -15.10
CA ALA A 102 -2.52 4.23 -14.18
C ALA A 102 -2.94 3.02 -13.34
N ARG A 103 -2.38 1.85 -13.67
CA ARG A 103 -2.61 0.60 -12.95
C ARG A 103 -1.33 0.14 -12.26
N LEU A 104 -1.52 -0.63 -11.20
CA LEU A 104 -0.46 -1.41 -10.59
C LEU A 104 -0.40 -2.77 -11.27
N THR A 105 0.79 -3.34 -11.42
CA THR A 105 1.01 -4.65 -12.05
C THR A 105 1.86 -5.51 -11.14
N ALA A 106 1.44 -6.76 -10.90
CA ALA A 106 2.20 -7.73 -10.13
C ALA A 106 3.18 -8.54 -11.02
N ASN A 107 4.41 -8.66 -10.55
CA ASN A 107 5.44 -9.54 -11.07
C ASN A 107 5.60 -10.74 -10.13
N TRP A 108 5.41 -11.94 -10.69
CA TRP A 108 5.45 -13.23 -10.00
C TRP A 108 6.71 -14.05 -10.33
N GLY A 109 7.69 -13.44 -11.01
CA GLY A 109 8.85 -14.14 -11.57
C GLY A 109 10.00 -14.41 -10.61
N GLU A 110 9.88 -14.04 -9.34
CA GLU A 110 10.91 -14.21 -8.32
C GLU A 110 10.53 -15.29 -7.30
N ARG A 111 11.46 -16.18 -6.93
CA ARG A 111 11.17 -17.38 -6.12
C ARG A 111 10.36 -17.12 -4.83
N SER A 112 10.60 -16.00 -4.17
CA SER A 112 10.10 -15.75 -2.80
C SER A 112 9.53 -14.35 -2.62
N VAL A 113 9.36 -13.59 -3.70
CA VAL A 113 8.85 -12.22 -3.67
C VAL A 113 7.86 -12.03 -4.80
N VAL A 114 6.69 -11.49 -4.48
CA VAL A 114 5.80 -10.89 -5.49
C VAL A 114 6.00 -9.39 -5.40
N GLU A 115 6.44 -8.78 -6.50
CA GLU A 115 6.65 -7.34 -6.60
C GLU A 115 5.49 -6.69 -7.33
N VAL A 116 4.93 -5.62 -6.78
CA VAL A 116 3.94 -4.79 -7.47
C VAL A 116 4.56 -3.44 -7.77
N VAL A 117 4.50 -3.02 -9.04
CA VAL A 117 5.03 -1.74 -9.51
C VAL A 117 3.91 -0.87 -10.07
N GLY A 118 4.12 0.45 -10.06
CA GLY A 118 3.27 1.39 -10.77
C GLY A 118 3.55 1.46 -12.27
N PRO A 119 2.83 2.34 -12.99
CA PRO A 119 2.99 2.52 -14.44
C PRO A 119 4.40 2.96 -14.86
N ASP A 120 5.10 3.68 -13.98
CA ASP A 120 6.49 4.08 -14.16
C ASP A 120 7.37 3.28 -13.19
N ALA A 121 7.89 2.14 -13.65
CA ALA A 121 8.77 1.27 -12.88
C ALA A 121 10.05 1.98 -12.39
N SER A 122 10.48 3.09 -13.04
CA SER A 122 11.63 3.89 -12.58
C SER A 122 11.41 4.60 -11.25
N ARG A 123 10.16 4.63 -10.77
CA ARG A 123 9.79 5.14 -9.44
C ARG A 123 9.94 4.09 -8.34
N GLY A 124 10.32 2.88 -8.70
CA GLY A 124 10.49 1.75 -7.80
C GLY A 124 9.17 1.06 -7.47
N TRP A 125 9.25 -0.01 -6.69
CA TRP A 125 8.11 -0.83 -6.30
C TRP A 125 7.12 -0.11 -5.37
N PHE A 126 5.85 -0.53 -5.42
CA PHE A 126 4.79 -0.18 -4.48
C PHE A 126 4.66 -1.22 -3.37
N LEU A 127 4.61 -2.51 -3.72
CA LEU A 127 4.53 -3.62 -2.76
C LEU A 127 5.64 -4.63 -3.04
N HIS A 128 6.28 -5.10 -1.97
CA HIS A 128 6.97 -6.38 -1.93
C HIS A 128 6.25 -7.31 -0.97
N ALA A 129 5.67 -8.39 -1.50
CA ALA A 129 5.11 -9.48 -0.70
C ALA A 129 6.14 -10.61 -0.60
N LEU A 130 6.71 -10.81 0.59
CA LEU A 130 7.65 -11.90 0.86
C LEU A 130 6.88 -13.18 1.17
N THR A 131 7.03 -14.18 0.30
CA THR A 131 6.26 -15.44 0.33
C THR A 131 7.06 -16.64 0.82
N GLY A 132 8.36 -16.45 1.08
CA GLY A 132 9.31 -17.51 1.44
C GLY A 132 9.41 -17.82 2.95
N ASP A 133 8.60 -17.18 3.78
CA ASP A 133 8.55 -17.52 5.21
C ASP A 133 7.52 -18.64 5.47
N GLU A 134 7.86 -19.56 6.39
CA GLU A 134 7.00 -20.70 6.72
C GLU A 134 5.67 -20.25 7.30
N TRP A 135 5.63 -19.23 8.14
CA TRP A 135 4.44 -18.92 8.94
C TRP A 135 3.76 -17.62 8.55
N LEU A 136 4.47 -16.66 7.96
CA LEU A 136 3.93 -15.32 7.77
C LEU A 136 4.13 -14.82 6.34
N LEU A 137 3.06 -14.36 5.73
CA LEU A 137 3.14 -13.48 4.57
C LEU A 137 3.56 -12.09 5.05
N THR A 138 4.67 -11.56 4.55
CA THR A 138 5.11 -10.20 4.89
C THR A 138 4.83 -9.26 3.72
N LEU A 139 3.95 -8.28 3.94
CA LEU A 139 3.59 -7.25 2.97
C LEU A 139 4.33 -5.96 3.29
N LYS A 140 5.21 -5.51 2.40
CA LYS A 140 5.94 -4.24 2.52
C LYS A 140 5.45 -3.25 1.50
N PHE A 141 4.81 -2.19 1.96
CA PHE A 141 4.28 -1.11 1.13
C PHE A 141 5.21 0.09 1.15
N ARG A 142 5.42 0.69 -0.01
CA ARG A 142 6.13 1.96 -0.16
C ARG A 142 5.13 3.08 -0.41
N VAL A 143 5.09 4.04 0.50
CA VAL A 143 4.16 5.18 0.48
C VAL A 143 4.92 6.48 0.72
N PRO A 144 4.36 7.67 0.44
CA PRO A 144 5.01 8.93 0.77
C PRO A 144 5.39 9.01 2.25
N GLU A 145 6.49 9.71 2.56
CA GLU A 145 6.93 9.97 3.94
C GLU A 145 5.81 10.55 4.81
N ASN A 146 5.84 10.23 6.11
CA ASN A 146 4.91 10.75 7.11
C ASN A 146 3.41 10.45 6.82
N MET A 147 3.10 9.42 6.03
CA MET A 147 1.72 9.09 5.69
C MET A 147 0.98 8.34 6.80
N PHE A 148 1.63 7.33 7.40
CA PHE A 148 1.04 6.51 8.46
C PHE A 148 1.84 6.61 9.75
N GLN A 149 1.15 6.48 10.88
CA GLN A 149 1.77 6.33 12.19
C GLN A 149 1.59 4.89 12.68
N GLN A 150 2.68 4.26 13.14
CA GLN A 150 2.68 2.85 13.54
C GLN A 150 1.61 2.54 14.59
N LYS A 151 1.54 3.34 15.67
CA LYS A 151 0.59 3.10 16.77
C LYS A 151 -0.87 3.16 16.32
N SER A 152 -1.22 4.18 15.53
CA SER A 152 -2.57 4.36 15.00
C SER A 152 -2.95 3.27 14.02
N LEU A 153 -2.04 2.90 13.10
CA LEU A 153 -2.28 1.82 12.14
C LEU A 153 -2.40 0.46 12.82
N ALA A 154 -1.50 0.14 13.75
CA ALA A 154 -1.58 -1.10 14.53
C ALA A 154 -2.88 -1.19 15.34
N GLY A 155 -3.31 -0.09 15.96
CA GLY A 155 -4.56 -0.01 16.70
C GLY A 155 -5.81 -0.12 15.82
N ALA A 156 -5.74 0.30 14.56
CA ALA A 156 -6.83 0.15 13.59
C ALA A 156 -6.93 -1.30 13.09
N LEU A 157 -5.81 -1.92 12.73
CA LEU A 157 -5.79 -3.28 12.18
C LEU A 157 -6.03 -4.37 13.24
N LYS A 158 -5.72 -4.09 14.52
CA LYS A 158 -5.97 -4.99 15.67
C LYS A 158 -5.47 -6.43 15.44
N LEU A 159 -4.34 -6.56 14.75
CA LEU A 159 -3.72 -7.86 14.49
C LEU A 159 -3.22 -8.45 15.81
N LYS A 160 -3.54 -9.71 16.06
CA LYS A 160 -3.01 -10.42 17.22
C LYS A 160 -1.48 -10.54 17.10
N PRO A 161 -0.72 -10.24 18.16
CA PRO A 161 0.70 -10.55 18.20
C PRO A 161 0.95 -12.02 17.86
N VAL A 162 2.05 -12.31 17.17
CA VAL A 162 2.35 -13.70 16.76
C VAL A 162 2.47 -14.62 17.97
N ASP A 163 3.09 -14.14 19.05
CA ASP A 163 3.29 -14.92 20.28
C ASP A 163 1.99 -15.30 21.00
N ASP A 164 0.88 -14.58 20.72
CA ASP A 164 -0.45 -14.89 21.27
C ASP A 164 -1.24 -15.91 20.42
N ILE A 165 -0.69 -16.34 19.29
CA ILE A 165 -1.31 -17.30 18.38
C ILE A 165 -0.72 -18.68 18.65
N ARG A 166 -1.47 -19.52 19.37
CA ARG A 166 -1.03 -20.86 19.79
C ARG A 166 -0.71 -21.80 18.64
N GLU A 167 -1.32 -21.56 17.48
CA GLU A 167 -1.15 -22.39 16.29
C GLU A 167 0.11 -22.04 15.48
N ILE A 168 0.86 -20.98 15.85
CA ILE A 168 2.02 -20.49 15.11
C ILE A 168 3.30 -20.68 15.94
N GLU A 169 4.24 -21.47 15.41
CA GLU A 169 5.55 -21.73 16.04
C GLU A 169 6.60 -20.64 15.72
N ALA A 170 6.17 -19.40 15.49
CA ALA A 170 7.04 -18.29 15.09
C ALA A 170 7.38 -17.38 16.28
N TYR A 171 8.12 -17.94 17.24
CA TYR A 171 8.56 -17.23 18.44
C TYR A 171 9.38 -15.97 18.13
N GLY A 172 9.10 -14.88 18.86
CA GLY A 172 9.90 -13.64 18.83
C GLY A 172 9.58 -12.69 17.67
N ARG A 173 8.44 -12.87 17.01
CA ARG A 173 7.98 -12.04 15.88
C ARG A 173 6.74 -11.21 16.23
N SER A 174 6.79 -10.50 17.34
CA SER A 174 5.62 -9.88 17.96
C SER A 174 5.03 -8.71 17.16
N ASP A 175 5.87 -7.91 16.48
CA ASP A 175 5.44 -6.72 15.73
C ASP A 175 4.78 -7.09 14.41
N ARG A 176 3.43 -7.11 14.38
CA ARG A 176 2.65 -7.34 13.16
C ARG A 176 2.65 -6.16 12.20
N VAL A 177 2.85 -4.95 12.72
CA VAL A 177 2.83 -3.70 11.96
C VAL A 177 4.07 -2.89 12.33
N ARG A 178 4.87 -2.55 11.32
CA ARG A 178 6.06 -1.70 11.47
C ARG A 178 6.00 -0.57 10.46
N VAL A 179 6.27 0.65 10.90
CA VAL A 179 6.39 1.80 10.01
C VAL A 179 7.77 2.40 10.19
N LYS A 180 8.49 2.60 9.09
CA LYS A 180 9.79 3.25 9.09
C LYS A 180 9.87 4.27 7.95
N GLU A 181 10.52 5.39 8.22
CA GLU A 181 10.95 6.28 7.15
C GLU A 181 12.17 5.67 6.47
N VAL A 182 12.21 5.76 5.14
CA VAL A 182 13.31 5.29 4.31
C VAL A 182 13.79 6.43 3.40
N SER A 183 14.96 6.25 2.78
CA SER A 183 15.56 7.29 1.95
C SER A 183 14.67 7.68 0.75
N GLY A 184 14.83 8.91 0.27
CA GLY A 184 14.11 9.40 -0.92
C GLY A 184 12.66 9.84 -0.66
N SER A 185 12.37 10.34 0.55
CA SER A 185 11.04 10.79 0.98
C SER A 185 9.98 9.69 0.95
N TRP A 186 10.38 8.45 1.18
CA TRP A 186 9.48 7.31 1.21
C TRP A 186 9.33 6.81 2.65
N GLN A 187 8.15 6.31 2.97
CA GLN A 187 7.87 5.53 4.16
C GLN A 187 7.63 4.08 3.73
N GLU A 188 8.18 3.14 4.49
CA GLU A 188 7.89 1.71 4.35
C GLU A 188 6.97 1.27 5.48
N VAL A 189 5.81 0.72 5.11
CA VAL A 189 4.86 0.10 6.02
C VAL A 189 4.95 -1.41 5.83
N THR A 190 5.32 -2.14 6.87
CA THR A 190 5.37 -3.60 6.87
C THR A 190 4.21 -4.16 7.68
N ILE A 191 3.45 -5.08 7.10
CA ILE A 191 2.37 -5.82 7.76
C ILE A 191 2.63 -7.31 7.59
N THR A 192 2.63 -8.08 8.68
CA THR A 192 2.74 -9.55 8.62
C THR A 192 1.38 -10.20 8.84
N VAL A 193 1.03 -11.16 8.00
CA VAL A 193 -0.29 -11.78 7.92
C VAL A 193 -0.12 -13.30 7.87
N HIS A 194 -0.98 -14.03 8.57
CA HIS A 194 -1.06 -15.49 8.46
C HIS A 194 -2.36 -15.91 7.76
N TRP A 195 -3.51 -15.30 8.08
CA TRP A 195 -4.82 -15.64 7.50
C TRP A 195 -5.46 -14.46 6.77
N LEU A 196 -6.33 -14.75 5.81
CA LEU A 196 -7.14 -13.74 5.13
C LEU A 196 -8.01 -12.95 6.14
N ARG A 197 -8.64 -13.64 7.10
CA ARG A 197 -9.53 -13.02 8.11
C ARG A 197 -8.87 -11.92 8.96
N GLU A 198 -7.54 -11.89 9.03
CA GLU A 198 -6.82 -10.84 9.75
C GLU A 198 -6.83 -9.50 8.99
N ILE A 199 -6.95 -9.56 7.66
CA ILE A 199 -6.90 -8.40 6.77
C ILE A 199 -8.19 -8.19 5.97
N ASP A 200 -9.14 -9.12 6.05
CA ASP A 200 -10.47 -8.93 5.48
C ASP A 200 -11.33 -8.05 6.40
N SER A 201 -10.90 -6.80 6.55
CA SER A 201 -11.51 -5.80 7.39
C SER A 201 -11.60 -4.45 6.67
N PRO A 202 -12.63 -3.63 6.95
CA PRO A 202 -12.75 -2.29 6.36
C PRO A 202 -11.51 -1.42 6.61
N GLU A 203 -10.88 -1.55 7.77
CA GLU A 203 -9.70 -0.79 8.17
C GLU A 203 -8.48 -1.13 7.30
N PHE A 204 -8.25 -2.41 7.01
CA PHE A 204 -7.17 -2.83 6.14
C PHE A 204 -7.40 -2.42 4.68
N TRP A 205 -8.60 -2.65 4.15
CA TRP A 205 -8.93 -2.28 2.77
C TRP A 205 -8.87 -0.76 2.56
N LYS A 206 -9.29 0.02 3.56
CA LYS A 206 -9.11 1.47 3.55
C LYS A 206 -7.63 1.87 3.55
N PHE A 207 -6.82 1.27 4.41
CA PHE A 207 -5.38 1.48 4.42
C PHE A 207 -4.76 1.21 3.04
N LEU A 208 -5.14 0.08 2.41
CA LEU A 208 -4.60 -0.36 1.14
C LEU A 208 -4.98 0.59 -0.01
N ASP A 209 -6.22 1.09 -0.01
CA ASP A 209 -6.70 2.10 -0.96
C ASP A 209 -5.94 3.42 -0.80
N ASP A 210 -5.86 3.95 0.43
CA ASP A 210 -5.14 5.19 0.73
C ASP A 210 -3.66 5.07 0.29
N ALA A 211 -3.00 3.95 0.58
CA ALA A 211 -1.62 3.66 0.17
C ALA A 211 -1.45 3.58 -1.35
N LYS A 212 -2.35 2.88 -2.06
CA LYS A 212 -2.36 2.77 -3.53
C LYS A 212 -2.49 4.16 -4.17
N GLN A 213 -3.47 4.95 -3.74
CA GLN A 213 -3.71 6.29 -4.30
C GLN A 213 -2.55 7.25 -4.03
N SER A 214 -1.95 7.21 -2.84
CA SER A 214 -0.83 8.09 -2.49
C SER A 214 0.44 7.77 -3.26
N TYR A 215 0.73 6.48 -3.46
CA TYR A 215 1.84 6.02 -4.28
C TYR A 215 1.63 6.44 -5.74
N LEU A 216 0.47 6.18 -6.34
CA LEU A 216 0.18 6.54 -7.73
C LEU A 216 0.29 8.06 -7.96
N ARG A 217 -0.21 8.87 -7.03
CA ARG A 217 -0.07 10.34 -7.07
C ARG A 217 1.40 10.77 -7.02
N LYS A 218 2.22 10.13 -6.18
CA LYS A 218 3.65 10.47 -6.05
C LYS A 218 4.47 9.97 -7.25
N ALA A 219 4.19 8.76 -7.73
CA ALA A 219 4.84 8.18 -8.90
C ALA A 219 4.54 8.97 -10.18
N GLY A 220 3.30 9.47 -10.33
CA GLY A 220 2.89 10.30 -11.47
C GLY A 220 3.48 11.71 -11.49
N ARG A 221 4.04 12.22 -10.38
CA ARG A 221 4.69 13.54 -10.36
C ARG A 221 6.02 13.49 -11.12
N ARG A 222 6.21 14.37 -12.10
CA ARG A 222 7.52 14.63 -12.74
C ARG A 222 8.57 14.90 -11.66
N ARG A 223 9.74 14.26 -11.76
CA ARG A 223 10.91 14.58 -10.91
C ARG A 223 11.25 16.06 -11.10
N LYS A 224 11.12 16.89 -10.05
CA LYS A 224 11.78 18.20 -10.02
C LYS A 224 13.28 17.94 -9.93
N GLY A 225 14.02 18.11 -11.03
CA GLY A 225 15.49 18.05 -10.99
C GLY A 225 16.20 17.24 -12.09
N ALA A 226 15.57 16.89 -13.21
CA ALA A 226 16.35 16.59 -14.41
C ALA A 226 16.63 17.92 -15.12
N ARG A 227 17.77 18.53 -14.79
CA ARG A 227 18.36 19.66 -15.53
C ARG A 227 19.49 19.12 -16.39
#